data_AF-A0A7J5VHY6-F1
#
_entry.id   AF-A0A7J5VHY6-F1
#
_cell.length_a   1.000
_cell.length_b   1.000
_cell.length_c   1.000
_cell.angle_alpha   90.00
_cell.angle_beta   90.00
_cell.angle_gamma   90.00
#
_symmetry.space_group_name_H-M   'P 1'
#
loop_
_entity.id
_entity.type
_entity.pdbx_description
1 polymer ?
#
loop_
_entity_poly.entity_id
_entity_poly.type
_entity_poly.pdbx_seq_one_letter_code
_entity_poly.pdbx_strand_id
1 'polypeptide(L)'
;MRKYISIIILFFIVWNLGGCALVKLREDVQFSRDSCLLIGEIVRISPLKNPIVVVAYRNQNGVVTIADYTVLSGSGQYEMLVQEGNYEIFAFEDKNGDLSYNQDEWSGYYGKPDSVKTQVGGVVFGLDIILTPKTKKPASSFANMLVQFSAGKRKPSTSAGTLANLDDPVFSAENGLSGFWTPLEFFKQIGCNIFFIEPYDSKKTPILFVHGAAGSPQDWRYFINHIDRSRYQPWIFYYPSGARLDTTSFLLRTKLYDLYRKYQFESLYVVAHSMGGLVSRSALIAKEDNYHDAIQLFVSISTPWGGEQRAKTGVKQSPAVIPSWKDVEPDSEYIKRVLGTKLDPSIRYYLFFGHKGGGSLFRQNNDNTVTLESMLDLRAQADALKTTGLNEDHVSILSSPEMMSQFKSVLAGTEANKDKTYVRSKGYLRVGHAFDPLNTKIPSQMALVLAPTGTDEKETQLKIDPFLPEQETGAIVPKKYDVSLCALGFKTEPDKITLDIKPGKIEEAKFVLKPQGMVAGYMTAATSADDSFWGFFKDLPEHVKIRAIKLTGPGISRSLAPNDKMSDREALTTFLASRDYAFKNSFAFFDLPAGDYDVTIEADGCETFSTKIKAQPGEFIPPPLFRLILKK
;
A
#
# COMPACT_ATOMS: atom_id res chain seq x y z
N MET A 1 -33.47 -48.04 8.63
CA MET A 1 -32.36 -47.64 9.55
C MET A 1 -31.08 -47.17 8.83
N ARG A 2 -30.58 -47.86 7.79
CA ARG A 2 -29.35 -47.42 7.06
C ARG A 2 -29.42 -46.02 6.41
N LYS A 3 -30.57 -45.59 5.86
CA LYS A 3 -30.75 -44.24 5.26
C LYS A 3 -30.77 -43.08 6.27
N TYR A 4 -31.15 -43.32 7.52
CA TYR A 4 -31.19 -42.28 8.57
C TYR A 4 -29.84 -42.08 9.26
N ILE A 5 -29.02 -43.14 9.35
CA ILE A 5 -27.65 -43.07 9.87
C ILE A 5 -26.75 -42.28 8.89
N SER A 6 -26.93 -42.41 7.58
CA SER A 6 -26.18 -41.63 6.59
C SER A 6 -26.50 -40.13 6.60
N ILE A 7 -27.73 -39.72 6.93
CA ILE A 7 -28.12 -38.30 7.02
C ILE A 7 -27.58 -37.66 8.31
N ILE A 8 -27.55 -38.40 9.41
CA ILE A 8 -26.99 -37.92 10.69
C ILE A 8 -25.46 -37.81 10.62
N ILE A 9 -24.77 -38.73 9.93
CA ILE A 9 -23.32 -38.65 9.69
C ILE A 9 -22.98 -37.49 8.73
N LEU A 10 -23.80 -37.23 7.71
CA LEU A 10 -23.61 -36.08 6.80
C LEU A 10 -23.84 -34.73 7.53
N PHE A 11 -24.85 -34.64 8.41
CA PHE A 11 -25.07 -33.47 9.26
C PHE A 11 -23.95 -33.24 10.28
N PHE A 12 -23.39 -34.31 10.87
CA PHE A 12 -22.21 -34.20 11.74
C PHE A 12 -20.96 -33.76 10.96
N ILE A 13 -20.74 -34.24 9.73
CA ILE A 13 -19.58 -33.84 8.92
C ILE A 13 -19.69 -32.36 8.48
N VAL A 14 -20.87 -31.87 8.12
CA VAL A 14 -21.09 -30.45 7.77
C VAL A 14 -20.96 -29.53 9.01
N TRP A 15 -21.38 -29.98 10.20
CA TRP A 15 -21.17 -29.22 11.44
C TRP A 15 -19.70 -29.20 11.90
N ASN A 16 -18.95 -30.28 11.69
CA ASN A 16 -17.53 -30.35 12.03
C ASN A 16 -16.67 -29.49 11.08
N LEU A 17 -17.02 -29.39 9.79
CA LEU A 17 -16.30 -28.54 8.83
C LEU A 17 -16.52 -27.04 9.11
N GLY A 18 -17.76 -26.63 9.45
CA GLY A 18 -18.06 -25.25 9.83
C GLY A 18 -17.43 -24.84 11.17
N GLY A 19 -17.34 -25.76 12.13
CA GLY A 19 -16.70 -25.54 13.43
C GLY A 19 -15.20 -25.28 13.32
N CYS A 20 -14.47 -26.08 12.53
CA CYS A 20 -13.04 -25.89 12.32
C CYS A 20 -12.72 -24.56 11.60
N ALA A 21 -13.51 -24.18 10.60
CA ALA A 21 -13.34 -22.91 9.90
C ALA A 21 -13.56 -21.69 10.83
N LEU A 22 -14.56 -21.75 11.71
CA LEU A 22 -14.84 -20.67 12.67
C LEU A 22 -13.80 -20.57 13.78
N VAL A 23 -13.26 -21.69 14.26
CA VAL A 23 -12.15 -21.70 15.23
C VAL A 23 -10.91 -21.09 14.58
N LYS A 24 -10.55 -21.51 13.36
CA LYS A 24 -9.42 -20.96 12.62
C LYS A 24 -9.60 -19.47 12.32
N LEU A 25 -10.80 -19.04 11.92
CA LEU A 25 -11.11 -17.62 11.74
C LEU A 25 -10.93 -16.83 13.04
N ARG A 26 -11.33 -17.39 14.19
CA ARG A 26 -11.15 -16.75 15.50
C ARG A 26 -9.66 -16.59 15.86
N GLU A 27 -8.85 -17.61 15.58
CA GLU A 27 -7.39 -17.56 15.74
C GLU A 27 -6.76 -16.51 14.81
N ASP A 28 -7.15 -16.49 13.54
CA ASP A 28 -6.71 -15.50 12.55
C ASP A 28 -7.05 -14.06 12.99
N VAL A 29 -8.26 -13.83 13.48
CA VAL A 29 -8.70 -12.52 13.99
C VAL A 29 -7.87 -12.10 15.20
N GLN A 30 -7.61 -13.00 16.15
CA GLN A 30 -6.79 -12.68 17.31
C GLN A 30 -5.35 -12.36 16.90
N PHE A 31 -4.74 -13.20 16.06
CA PHE A 31 -3.39 -12.96 15.56
C PHE A 31 -3.31 -11.64 14.79
N SER A 32 -4.31 -11.35 13.95
CA SER A 32 -4.35 -10.11 13.17
C SER A 32 -4.37 -8.85 14.04
N ARG A 33 -4.95 -8.92 15.26
CA ARG A 33 -4.94 -7.81 16.22
C ARG A 33 -3.55 -7.58 16.79
N ASP A 34 -2.83 -8.66 17.07
CA ASP A 34 -1.50 -8.66 17.67
C ASP A 34 -0.38 -8.49 16.63
N SER A 35 -0.73 -8.25 15.37
CA SER A 35 0.22 -8.20 14.25
C SER A 35 0.69 -6.78 13.90
N CYS A 36 1.88 -6.73 13.31
CA CYS A 36 2.52 -5.53 12.81
C CYS A 36 3.07 -5.80 11.40
N LEU A 37 2.82 -4.87 10.48
CA LEU A 37 3.36 -4.94 9.12
C LEU A 37 4.76 -4.33 9.10
N LEU A 38 5.76 -5.09 8.65
CA LEU A 38 7.12 -4.61 8.44
C LEU A 38 7.30 -4.26 6.96
N ILE A 39 7.69 -3.02 6.66
CA ILE A 39 7.90 -2.54 5.30
C ILE A 39 9.31 -1.96 5.15
N GLY A 40 10.01 -2.39 4.11
CA GLY A 40 11.31 -1.85 3.72
C GLY A 40 11.55 -2.04 2.22
N GLU A 41 12.71 -1.58 1.75
CA GLU A 41 13.10 -1.71 0.35
C GLU A 41 14.47 -2.40 0.19
N ILE A 42 14.55 -3.32 -0.78
CA ILE A 42 15.84 -3.84 -1.24
C ILE A 42 16.41 -2.88 -2.29
N VAL A 43 17.49 -2.20 -1.95
CA VAL A 43 18.02 -1.07 -2.75
C VAL A 43 19.06 -1.54 -3.76
N ARG A 44 20.08 -2.27 -3.32
CA ARG A 44 21.19 -2.74 -4.16
C ARG A 44 21.19 -4.26 -4.20
N ILE A 45 21.30 -4.80 -5.41
CA ILE A 45 21.30 -6.23 -5.70
C ILE A 45 22.48 -6.58 -6.61
N SER A 46 22.77 -7.87 -6.76
CA SER A 46 23.78 -8.34 -7.69
C SER A 46 23.36 -8.07 -9.15
N PRO A 47 24.32 -8.01 -10.08
CA PRO A 47 24.03 -7.89 -11.51
C PRO A 47 23.18 -9.04 -12.08
N LEU A 48 23.14 -10.20 -11.40
CA LEU A 48 22.46 -11.41 -11.86
C LEU A 48 20.95 -11.38 -11.64
N LYS A 49 20.45 -10.46 -10.79
CA LYS A 49 19.00 -10.22 -10.54
C LYS A 49 18.23 -11.51 -10.19
N ASN A 50 18.81 -12.34 -9.33
CA ASN A 50 18.15 -13.52 -8.81
C ASN A 50 16.97 -13.14 -7.89
N PRO A 51 16.03 -14.06 -7.65
CA PRO A 51 15.02 -13.88 -6.61
C PRO A 51 15.66 -13.58 -5.25
N ILE A 52 15.02 -12.72 -4.47
CA ILE A 52 15.53 -12.26 -3.18
C ILE A 52 14.58 -12.76 -2.10
N VAL A 53 15.12 -13.42 -1.08
CA VAL A 53 14.38 -13.84 0.08
C VAL A 53 14.66 -12.86 1.21
N VAL A 54 13.62 -12.27 1.78
CA VAL A 54 13.70 -11.40 2.96
C VAL A 54 13.02 -12.11 4.12
N VAL A 55 13.68 -12.15 5.27
CA VAL A 55 13.28 -12.97 6.41
C VAL A 55 13.27 -12.14 7.68
N ALA A 56 12.15 -12.12 8.38
CA ALA A 56 12.05 -11.60 9.74
C ALA A 56 12.14 -12.76 10.73
N TYR A 57 13.06 -12.68 11.69
CA TYR A 57 13.26 -13.73 12.68
C TYR A 57 13.62 -13.19 14.05
N ARG A 58 13.29 -13.95 15.08
CA ARG A 58 13.76 -13.70 16.45
C ARG A 58 15.05 -14.46 16.67
N ASN A 59 16.00 -13.83 17.34
CA ASN A 59 17.27 -14.44 17.73
C ASN A 59 17.45 -14.31 19.23
N GLN A 60 17.28 -15.41 19.95
CA GLN A 60 17.46 -15.46 21.40
C GLN A 60 18.69 -16.31 21.70
N ASN A 61 19.83 -15.65 21.96
CA ASN A 61 21.10 -16.31 22.27
C ASN A 61 21.54 -17.35 21.22
N GLY A 62 21.33 -17.06 19.93
CA GLY A 62 21.68 -17.96 18.82
C GLY A 62 20.57 -18.96 18.43
N VAL A 63 19.47 -19.00 19.17
CA VAL A 63 18.26 -19.75 18.78
C VAL A 63 17.41 -18.87 17.87
N VAL A 64 17.27 -19.31 16.62
CA VAL A 64 16.49 -18.62 15.58
C VAL A 64 15.07 -19.15 15.53
N THR A 65 14.09 -18.25 15.53
CA THR A 65 12.69 -18.56 15.23
C THR A 65 12.21 -17.66 14.10
N ILE A 66 11.89 -18.25 12.95
CA ILE A 66 11.35 -17.52 11.80
C ILE A 66 9.94 -17.05 12.12
N ALA A 67 9.66 -15.78 11.86
CA ALA A 67 8.34 -15.17 12.07
C ALA A 67 7.56 -15.11 10.76
N ASP A 68 8.21 -14.61 9.71
CA ASP A 68 7.69 -14.57 8.35
C ASP A 68 8.85 -14.40 7.35
N TYR A 69 8.57 -14.64 6.08
CA TYR A 69 9.49 -14.33 4.98
C TYR A 69 8.74 -13.88 3.73
N THR A 70 9.40 -13.20 2.82
CA THR A 70 8.84 -12.87 1.51
C THR A 70 9.86 -13.04 0.40
N VAL A 71 9.38 -13.12 -0.84
CA VAL A 71 10.17 -13.35 -2.04
C VAL A 71 9.97 -12.18 -3.01
N LEU A 72 11.06 -11.57 -3.45
CA LEU A 72 11.05 -10.54 -4.48
C LEU A 72 11.67 -11.07 -5.77
N SER A 73 11.17 -10.58 -6.91
CA SER A 73 11.75 -10.88 -8.23
C SER A 73 12.97 -10.00 -8.56
N GLY A 74 13.38 -9.13 -7.62
CA GLY A 74 14.48 -8.19 -7.77
C GLY A 74 14.45 -7.12 -6.67
N SER A 75 15.12 -5.98 -6.89
CA SER A 75 15.05 -4.83 -5.99
C SER A 75 13.64 -4.23 -5.96
N GLY A 76 13.30 -3.60 -4.84
CA GLY A 76 11.98 -3.00 -4.61
C GLY A 76 11.49 -3.22 -3.18
N GLN A 77 10.28 -2.73 -2.91
CA GLN A 77 9.68 -2.87 -1.59
C GLN A 77 9.34 -4.33 -1.27
N TYR A 78 9.44 -4.64 0.01
CA TYR A 78 8.95 -5.87 0.62
C TYR A 78 8.07 -5.55 1.81
N GLU A 79 7.18 -6.49 2.11
CA GLU A 79 6.34 -6.46 3.29
C GLU A 79 6.25 -7.84 3.93
N MET A 80 6.24 -7.87 5.26
CA MET A 80 6.08 -9.09 6.06
C MET A 80 5.18 -8.83 7.25
N LEU A 81 4.41 -9.83 7.65
CA LEU A 81 3.46 -9.70 8.76
C LEU A 81 3.92 -10.53 9.95
N VAL A 82 4.25 -9.85 11.05
CA VAL A 82 4.80 -10.48 12.26
C VAL A 82 3.93 -10.15 13.47
N GLN A 83 3.94 -11.02 14.49
CA GLN A 83 3.31 -10.72 15.78
C GLN A 83 4.11 -9.69 16.58
N GLU A 84 3.54 -9.19 17.67
CA GLU A 84 4.27 -8.39 18.65
C GLU A 84 5.58 -9.07 19.08
N GLY A 85 6.70 -8.36 18.94
CA GLY A 85 8.03 -8.84 19.32
C GLY A 85 9.17 -7.93 18.87
N ASN A 86 10.38 -8.47 18.97
CA ASN A 86 11.62 -7.87 18.49
C ASN A 86 12.25 -8.79 17.45
N TYR A 87 12.59 -8.25 16.29
CA TYR A 87 13.04 -9.04 15.14
C TYR A 87 14.34 -8.51 14.55
N GLU A 88 15.17 -9.42 14.05
CA GLU A 88 16.20 -9.12 13.07
C GLU A 88 15.63 -9.37 11.67
N ILE A 89 16.09 -8.59 10.69
CA ILE A 89 15.70 -8.76 9.28
C ILE A 89 16.95 -8.99 8.43
N PHE A 90 16.94 -10.11 7.70
CA PHE A 90 18.01 -10.51 6.82
C PHE A 90 17.46 -10.77 5.42
N ALA A 91 18.21 -10.39 4.40
CA ALA A 91 17.87 -10.64 3.01
C ALA A 91 19.06 -11.28 2.28
N PHE A 92 18.76 -12.19 1.36
CA PHE A 92 19.75 -12.82 0.50
C PHE A 92 19.18 -13.13 -0.89
N GLU A 93 20.05 -13.13 -1.89
CA GLU A 93 19.72 -13.62 -3.22
C GLU A 93 19.73 -15.14 -3.24
N ASP A 94 18.58 -15.76 -3.45
CA ASP A 94 18.43 -17.20 -3.53
C ASP A 94 18.68 -17.67 -4.97
N LYS A 95 19.96 -17.84 -5.29
CA LYS A 95 20.46 -18.07 -6.66
C LYS A 95 20.10 -19.46 -7.16
N ASN A 96 20.14 -20.46 -6.29
CA ASN A 96 19.91 -21.87 -6.63
C ASN A 96 18.45 -22.31 -6.38
N GLY A 97 17.66 -21.50 -5.70
CA GLY A 97 16.23 -21.74 -5.52
C GLY A 97 15.88 -22.61 -4.32
N ASP A 98 16.80 -22.82 -3.39
CA ASP A 98 16.65 -23.78 -2.29
C ASP A 98 16.11 -23.17 -0.99
N LEU A 99 15.84 -21.85 -0.97
CA LEU A 99 15.44 -21.08 0.21
C LEU A 99 16.44 -21.18 1.38
N SER A 100 17.72 -21.37 1.07
CA SER A 100 18.80 -21.48 2.04
C SER A 100 19.94 -20.54 1.67
N TYR A 101 20.34 -19.69 2.61
CA TYR A 101 21.45 -18.75 2.38
C TYR A 101 22.80 -19.47 2.19
N ASN A 102 23.48 -19.17 1.09
CA ASN A 102 24.83 -19.64 0.76
C ASN A 102 25.86 -18.51 0.82
N GLN A 103 27.12 -18.83 1.14
CA GLN A 103 28.14 -17.79 1.42
C GLN A 103 28.55 -16.96 0.20
N ASP A 104 28.33 -17.47 -1.01
CA ASP A 104 28.59 -16.77 -2.27
C ASP A 104 27.42 -15.88 -2.73
N GLU A 105 26.29 -15.93 -2.02
CA GLU A 105 25.12 -15.12 -2.33
C GLU A 105 25.24 -13.71 -1.76
N TRP A 106 24.75 -12.74 -2.53
CA TRP A 106 24.62 -11.38 -2.05
C TRP A 106 23.60 -11.32 -0.93
N SER A 107 23.97 -10.69 0.18
CA SER A 107 23.12 -10.63 1.35
C SER A 107 23.32 -9.36 2.15
N GLY A 108 22.37 -9.06 3.04
CA GLY A 108 22.36 -7.84 3.83
C GLY A 108 21.44 -7.94 5.04
N TYR A 109 21.74 -7.14 6.05
CA TYR A 109 20.89 -6.93 7.21
C TYR A 109 20.22 -5.57 7.14
N TYR A 110 19.05 -5.48 7.74
CA TYR A 110 18.61 -4.19 8.26
C TYR A 110 19.52 -3.76 9.42
N GLY A 111 20.08 -2.55 9.35
CA GLY A 111 20.94 -2.01 10.41
C GLY A 111 22.28 -2.77 10.60
N LYS A 112 22.79 -2.83 11.84
CA LYS A 112 24.08 -3.47 12.19
C LYS A 112 23.99 -4.68 13.15
N PRO A 113 23.36 -5.79 12.72
CA PRO A 113 21.91 -5.89 12.55
C PRO A 113 21.15 -5.21 13.70
N ASP A 114 20.19 -4.35 13.37
CA ASP A 114 19.43 -3.62 14.38
C ASP A 114 18.13 -4.37 14.71
N SER A 115 17.75 -4.38 15.98
CA SER A 115 16.50 -5.00 16.43
C SER A 115 15.30 -4.11 16.09
N VAL A 116 14.32 -4.67 15.39
CA VAL A 116 13.06 -4.03 15.01
C VAL A 116 11.99 -4.38 16.05
N LYS A 117 11.57 -3.38 16.83
CA LYS A 117 10.45 -3.51 17.77
C LYS A 117 9.13 -3.20 17.07
N THR A 118 8.17 -4.11 17.15
CA THR A 118 6.85 -3.94 16.53
C THR A 118 5.93 -2.98 17.28
N GLN A 119 4.91 -2.48 16.58
CA GLN A 119 3.75 -1.80 17.15
C GLN A 119 2.48 -2.58 16.78
N VAL A 120 1.76 -3.08 17.80
CA VAL A 120 0.51 -3.86 17.65
C VAL A 120 -0.51 -3.12 16.77
N GLY A 121 -1.12 -3.81 15.81
CA GLY A 121 -2.07 -3.23 14.85
C GLY A 121 -1.47 -2.07 14.05
N GLY A 122 -0.20 -2.15 13.71
CA GLY A 122 0.57 -1.05 13.13
C GLY A 122 1.45 -1.43 11.96
N VAL A 123 2.34 -0.51 11.62
CA VAL A 123 3.32 -0.64 10.56
C VAL A 123 4.65 -0.05 11.03
N VAL A 124 5.76 -0.68 10.63
CA VAL A 124 7.10 -0.14 10.77
C VAL A 124 7.70 0.03 9.38
N PHE A 125 8.10 1.25 9.05
CA PHE A 125 8.67 1.61 7.75
C PHE A 125 10.18 1.80 7.83
N GLY A 126 10.81 1.98 6.66
CA GLY A 126 12.22 2.34 6.55
C GLY A 126 13.17 1.19 6.86
N LEU A 127 12.70 -0.05 6.73
CA LEU A 127 13.47 -1.26 6.98
C LEU A 127 14.34 -1.62 5.77
N ASP A 128 15.00 -0.64 5.17
CA ASP A 128 15.73 -0.82 3.92
C ASP A 128 16.97 -1.69 4.11
N ILE A 129 17.26 -2.52 3.09
CA ILE A 129 18.40 -3.42 3.08
C ILE A 129 19.21 -3.24 1.80
N ILE A 130 20.52 -3.14 1.97
CA ILE A 130 21.51 -3.09 0.89
C ILE A 130 22.16 -4.47 0.83
N LEU A 131 22.02 -5.19 -0.28
CA LEU A 131 22.72 -6.46 -0.46
C LEU A 131 24.16 -6.20 -0.92
N THR A 132 25.09 -6.97 -0.37
CA THR A 132 26.49 -6.92 -0.74
C THR A 132 27.06 -8.33 -0.92
N PRO A 133 28.18 -8.51 -1.67
CA PRO A 133 28.81 -9.82 -1.86
C PRO A 133 29.34 -10.47 -0.57
N LYS A 134 29.56 -9.68 0.49
CA LYS A 134 30.15 -10.16 1.75
C LYS A 134 29.49 -9.47 2.93
N THR A 135 28.64 -10.20 3.64
CA THR A 135 27.95 -9.77 4.85
C THR A 135 28.26 -10.72 6.01
N LYS A 136 28.04 -10.27 7.24
CA LYS A 136 28.10 -11.12 8.44
C LYS A 136 27.15 -12.31 8.27
N LYS A 137 27.58 -13.52 8.64
CA LYS A 137 26.71 -14.70 8.53
C LYS A 137 25.60 -14.66 9.59
N PRO A 138 24.37 -15.08 9.27
CA PRO A 138 23.36 -15.34 10.27
C PRO A 138 23.78 -16.49 11.20
N ALA A 139 23.02 -16.67 12.28
CA ALA A 139 23.21 -17.81 13.18
C ALA A 139 23.17 -19.12 12.40
N SER A 140 23.97 -20.11 12.80
CA SER A 140 24.14 -21.37 12.04
C SER A 140 22.84 -22.17 11.85
N SER A 141 21.86 -21.98 12.74
CA SER A 141 20.54 -22.61 12.64
C SER A 141 19.61 -21.95 11.62
N PHE A 142 19.92 -20.73 11.15
CA PHE A 142 19.01 -19.90 10.33
C PHE A 142 18.50 -20.62 9.08
N ALA A 143 19.39 -21.17 8.26
CA ALA A 143 19.03 -21.81 7.00
C ALA A 143 18.07 -22.99 7.22
N ASN A 144 18.38 -23.87 8.19
CA ASN A 144 17.53 -25.01 8.53
C ASN A 144 16.16 -24.57 9.05
N MET A 145 16.11 -23.52 9.88
CA MET A 145 14.85 -22.99 10.41
C MET A 145 13.98 -22.38 9.31
N LEU A 146 14.57 -21.72 8.31
CA LEU A 146 13.84 -21.16 7.17
C LEU A 146 13.26 -22.26 6.27
N VAL A 147 14.03 -23.29 5.95
CA VAL A 147 13.55 -24.44 5.17
C VAL A 147 12.43 -25.18 5.92
N GLN A 148 12.57 -25.36 7.23
CA GLN A 148 11.52 -25.97 8.07
C GLN A 148 10.25 -25.12 8.11
N PHE A 149 10.39 -23.80 8.30
CA PHE A 149 9.26 -22.87 8.35
C PHE A 149 8.51 -22.81 7.00
N SER A 150 9.24 -22.78 5.89
CA SER A 150 8.68 -22.74 4.55
C SER A 150 8.17 -24.10 4.05
N ALA A 151 8.46 -25.19 4.76
CA ALA A 151 8.30 -26.57 4.29
C ALA A 151 8.95 -26.80 2.90
N GLY A 152 10.03 -26.08 2.60
CA GLY A 152 10.71 -26.09 1.30
C GLY A 152 9.89 -25.52 0.13
N LYS A 153 8.76 -24.85 0.39
CA LYS A 153 7.91 -24.24 -0.64
C LYS A 153 8.14 -22.75 -0.68
N ARG A 154 8.43 -22.23 -1.88
CA ARG A 154 8.62 -20.79 -2.11
C ARG A 154 7.27 -20.08 -2.27
N LYS A 155 7.11 -18.92 -1.62
CA LYS A 155 5.96 -18.03 -1.83
C LYS A 155 5.98 -17.39 -3.23
N PRO A 156 4.82 -17.02 -3.79
CA PRO A 156 4.76 -16.12 -4.94
C PRO A 156 5.53 -14.83 -4.66
N SER A 157 6.03 -14.17 -5.70
CA SER A 157 6.72 -12.91 -5.48
C SER A 157 5.75 -11.79 -5.08
N THR A 158 6.13 -11.01 -4.07
CA THR A 158 5.39 -9.81 -3.62
C THR A 158 5.89 -8.53 -4.29
N SER A 159 6.82 -8.62 -5.25
CA SER A 159 7.23 -7.47 -6.06
C SER A 159 6.06 -6.97 -6.90
N ALA A 160 5.75 -5.68 -6.80
CA ALA A 160 4.68 -5.06 -7.58
C ALA A 160 4.96 -5.19 -9.08
N GLY A 161 3.95 -5.65 -9.83
CA GLY A 161 4.05 -5.88 -11.28
C GLY A 161 4.77 -7.18 -11.66
N THR A 162 4.93 -8.13 -10.73
CA THR A 162 5.35 -9.48 -11.05
C THR A 162 4.39 -10.11 -12.06
N LEU A 163 4.95 -10.85 -13.03
CA LEU A 163 4.15 -11.56 -14.02
C LEU A 163 3.35 -12.69 -13.37
N ALA A 164 2.06 -12.74 -13.68
CA ALA A 164 1.15 -13.81 -13.28
C ALA A 164 0.69 -14.62 -14.49
N ASN A 165 0.65 -15.93 -14.32
CA ASN A 165 -0.12 -16.81 -15.19
C ASN A 165 -1.43 -17.16 -14.47
N LEU A 166 -2.57 -16.78 -15.04
CA LEU A 166 -3.89 -17.01 -14.42
C LEU A 166 -4.21 -18.50 -14.17
N ASP A 167 -3.54 -19.40 -14.88
CA ASP A 167 -3.73 -20.84 -14.72
C ASP A 167 -2.89 -21.42 -13.56
N ASP A 168 -2.05 -20.61 -12.91
CA ASP A 168 -1.32 -21.00 -11.70
C ASP A 168 -2.31 -21.26 -10.54
N PRO A 169 -2.22 -22.41 -9.84
CA PRO A 169 -3.07 -22.73 -8.68
C PRO A 169 -3.17 -21.63 -7.63
N VAL A 170 -2.14 -20.78 -7.47
CA VAL A 170 -2.16 -19.65 -6.55
C VAL A 170 -3.35 -18.71 -6.81
N PHE A 171 -3.78 -18.55 -8.06
CA PHE A 171 -4.86 -17.65 -8.47
C PHE A 171 -6.23 -18.33 -8.59
N SER A 172 -6.36 -19.55 -8.08
CA SER A 172 -7.61 -20.31 -8.13
C SER A 172 -8.75 -19.69 -7.32
N ALA A 173 -9.98 -20.04 -7.67
CA ALA A 173 -11.17 -19.67 -6.89
C ALA A 173 -11.11 -20.21 -5.43
N GLU A 174 -10.47 -21.36 -5.19
CA GLU A 174 -10.27 -21.90 -3.83
C GLU A 174 -9.41 -20.97 -2.97
N ASN A 175 -8.32 -20.43 -3.52
CA ASN A 175 -7.53 -19.42 -2.82
C ASN A 175 -8.28 -18.10 -2.68
N GLY A 176 -9.12 -17.72 -3.64
CA GLY A 176 -10.07 -16.60 -3.48
C GLY A 176 -10.96 -16.75 -2.24
N LEU A 177 -11.56 -17.94 -2.06
CA LEU A 177 -12.32 -18.29 -0.87
C LEU A 177 -11.47 -18.28 0.41
N SER A 178 -10.25 -18.83 0.37
CA SER A 178 -9.33 -18.79 1.50
C SER A 178 -8.96 -17.35 1.90
N GLY A 179 -8.76 -16.46 0.93
CA GLY A 179 -8.51 -15.03 1.19
C GLY A 179 -9.67 -14.32 1.88
N PHE A 180 -10.88 -14.86 1.79
CA PHE A 180 -12.05 -14.36 2.50
C PHE A 180 -12.22 -14.97 3.90
N TRP A 181 -12.08 -16.29 4.04
CA TRP A 181 -12.36 -17.01 5.29
C TRP A 181 -11.16 -17.13 6.22
N THR A 182 -9.93 -17.08 5.70
CA THR A 182 -8.67 -17.15 6.45
C THR A 182 -7.69 -16.09 5.94
N PRO A 183 -8.04 -14.79 6.03
CA PRO A 183 -7.31 -13.71 5.38
C PRO A 183 -5.85 -13.57 5.85
N LEU A 184 -5.56 -13.97 7.10
CA LEU A 184 -4.21 -13.93 7.64
C LEU A 184 -3.33 -15.01 7.01
N GLU A 185 -3.81 -16.25 6.99
CA GLU A 185 -3.08 -17.36 6.38
C GLU A 185 -2.86 -17.10 4.89
N PHE A 186 -3.88 -16.57 4.21
CA PHE A 186 -3.75 -16.12 2.82
C PHE A 186 -2.63 -15.09 2.66
N PHE A 187 -2.62 -14.05 3.50
CA PHE A 187 -1.57 -13.02 3.44
C PHE A 187 -0.18 -13.63 3.65
N LYS A 188 -0.04 -14.55 4.61
CA LYS A 188 1.23 -15.23 4.86
C LYS A 188 1.66 -16.12 3.69
N GLN A 189 0.74 -16.80 3.00
CA GLN A 189 1.11 -17.73 1.93
C GLN A 189 1.28 -17.05 0.56
N ILE A 190 0.44 -16.06 0.26
CA ILE A 190 0.30 -15.46 -1.08
C ILE A 190 0.63 -13.97 -1.06
N GLY A 191 0.30 -13.27 0.01
CA GLY A 191 0.50 -11.82 0.14
C GLY A 191 -0.66 -10.99 -0.40
N CYS A 192 -0.34 -9.75 -0.78
CA CYS A 192 -1.29 -8.79 -1.33
C CYS A 192 -0.54 -7.95 -2.38
N ASN A 193 -0.84 -8.15 -3.66
CA ASN A 193 0.02 -7.62 -4.72
C ASN A 193 -0.75 -7.24 -5.98
N ILE A 194 -0.12 -6.37 -6.79
CA ILE A 194 -0.53 -6.10 -8.16
C ILE A 194 0.30 -6.97 -9.09
N PHE A 195 -0.37 -7.83 -9.85
CA PHE A 195 0.24 -8.71 -10.84
C PHE A 195 0.00 -8.19 -12.26
N PHE A 196 0.96 -8.43 -13.15
CA PHE A 196 0.84 -8.14 -14.56
C PHE A 196 0.59 -9.42 -15.36
N ILE A 197 -0.29 -9.36 -16.36
CA ILE A 197 -0.55 -10.50 -17.26
C ILE A 197 0.51 -10.59 -18.37
N GLU A 198 1.19 -9.48 -18.64
CA GLU A 198 2.25 -9.35 -19.64
C GLU A 198 3.28 -8.31 -19.16
N PRO A 199 4.52 -8.32 -19.67
CA PRO A 199 5.51 -7.30 -19.35
C PRO A 199 4.98 -5.89 -19.57
N TYR A 200 5.41 -4.95 -18.73
CA TYR A 200 5.00 -3.54 -18.85
C TYR A 200 5.37 -2.96 -20.22
N ASP A 201 4.40 -2.32 -20.87
CA ASP A 201 4.55 -1.59 -22.12
C ASP A 201 4.05 -0.16 -21.93
N SER A 202 4.96 0.82 -22.00
CA SER A 202 4.64 2.24 -21.80
C SER A 202 3.72 2.84 -22.87
N LYS A 203 3.48 2.13 -23.98
CA LYS A 203 2.53 2.54 -25.02
C LYS A 203 1.10 2.10 -24.76
N LYS A 204 0.89 1.17 -23.82
CA LYS A 204 -0.44 0.67 -23.45
C LYS A 204 -0.95 1.40 -22.22
N THR A 205 -2.27 1.54 -22.11
CA THR A 205 -2.91 2.03 -20.89
C THR A 205 -3.15 0.85 -19.93
N PRO A 206 -2.57 0.84 -18.73
CA PRO A 206 -2.93 -0.08 -17.66
C PRO A 206 -4.43 -0.09 -17.33
N ILE A 207 -5.00 -1.28 -17.21
CA ILE A 207 -6.32 -1.51 -16.61
C ILE A 207 -6.13 -2.39 -15.37
N LEU A 208 -6.29 -1.81 -14.19
CA LEU A 208 -6.26 -2.51 -12.92
C LEU A 208 -7.63 -3.12 -12.61
N PHE A 209 -7.67 -4.45 -12.57
CA PHE A 209 -8.82 -5.23 -12.17
C PHE A 209 -8.78 -5.56 -10.67
N VAL A 210 -9.86 -5.28 -9.95
CA VAL A 210 -9.97 -5.46 -8.49
C VAL A 210 -11.17 -6.32 -8.15
N HIS A 211 -10.92 -7.56 -7.72
CA HIS A 211 -11.96 -8.56 -7.45
C HIS A 211 -12.76 -8.26 -6.16
N GLY A 212 -13.90 -8.94 -6.00
CA GLY A 212 -14.77 -8.83 -4.84
C GLY A 212 -14.47 -9.78 -3.68
N ALA A 213 -15.41 -9.88 -2.74
CA ALA A 213 -15.36 -10.85 -1.65
C ALA A 213 -15.28 -12.28 -2.19
N ALA A 214 -14.32 -13.06 -1.67
CA ALA A 214 -14.00 -14.41 -2.13
C ALA A 214 -13.64 -14.54 -3.63
N GLY A 215 -13.41 -13.42 -4.32
CA GLY A 215 -13.02 -13.41 -5.73
C GLY A 215 -11.56 -13.81 -5.95
N SER A 216 -11.24 -14.09 -7.20
CA SER A 216 -9.90 -14.47 -7.65
C SER A 216 -9.51 -13.77 -8.94
N PRO A 217 -8.22 -13.73 -9.31
CA PRO A 217 -7.78 -13.18 -10.60
C PRO A 217 -8.41 -13.86 -11.81
N GLN A 218 -8.83 -15.13 -11.68
CA GLN A 218 -9.49 -15.88 -12.73
C GLN A 218 -10.88 -15.33 -13.08
N ASP A 219 -11.54 -14.60 -12.18
CA ASP A 219 -12.87 -14.02 -12.42
C ASP A 219 -12.83 -12.98 -13.56
N TRP A 220 -11.65 -12.39 -13.80
CA TRP A 220 -11.43 -11.38 -14.85
C TRP A 220 -11.08 -11.95 -16.22
N ARG A 221 -11.01 -13.29 -16.37
CA ARG A 221 -10.57 -13.96 -17.60
C ARG A 221 -11.39 -13.54 -18.82
N TYR A 222 -12.70 -13.36 -18.65
CA TYR A 222 -13.57 -12.88 -19.73
C TYR A 222 -13.20 -11.45 -20.15
N PHE A 223 -13.01 -10.53 -19.20
CA PHE A 223 -12.59 -9.16 -19.51
C PHE A 223 -11.25 -9.12 -20.23
N ILE A 224 -10.26 -9.80 -19.67
CA ILE A 224 -8.88 -9.85 -20.19
C ILE A 224 -8.84 -10.38 -21.63
N ASN A 225 -9.66 -11.38 -21.95
CA ASN A 225 -9.70 -11.98 -23.28
C ASN A 225 -10.45 -11.13 -24.32
N HIS A 226 -11.30 -10.18 -23.90
CA HIS A 226 -12.17 -9.44 -24.82
C HIS A 226 -11.82 -7.96 -24.97
N ILE A 227 -10.88 -7.43 -24.19
CA ILE A 227 -10.33 -6.08 -24.41
C ILE A 227 -9.29 -6.08 -25.54
N ASP A 228 -9.05 -4.90 -26.12
CA ASP A 228 -7.97 -4.70 -27.10
C ASP A 228 -6.60 -4.65 -26.41
N ARG A 229 -5.93 -5.81 -26.35
CA ARG A 229 -4.61 -5.96 -25.75
C ARG A 229 -3.46 -5.27 -26.50
N SER A 230 -3.71 -4.71 -27.69
CA SER A 230 -2.73 -3.83 -28.35
C SER A 230 -2.70 -2.44 -27.72
N ARG A 231 -3.78 -2.04 -27.06
CA ARG A 231 -3.96 -0.72 -26.43
C ARG A 231 -3.97 -0.76 -24.92
N TYR A 232 -4.48 -1.85 -24.34
CA TYR A 232 -4.70 -1.98 -22.90
C TYR A 232 -3.85 -3.10 -22.33
N GLN A 233 -3.25 -2.84 -21.17
CA GLN A 233 -2.47 -3.83 -20.42
C GLN A 233 -3.23 -4.22 -19.15
N PRO A 234 -3.68 -5.49 -19.01
CA PRO A 234 -4.32 -5.96 -17.79
C PRO A 234 -3.35 -6.06 -16.60
N TRP A 235 -3.72 -5.43 -15.49
CA TRP A 235 -3.14 -5.59 -14.17
C TRP A 235 -4.21 -6.15 -13.23
N ILE A 236 -3.82 -6.95 -12.23
CA ILE A 236 -4.77 -7.52 -11.27
C ILE A 236 -4.29 -7.28 -9.85
N PHE A 237 -5.14 -6.69 -9.01
CA PHE A 237 -4.90 -6.63 -7.58
C PHE A 237 -5.49 -7.88 -6.91
N TYR A 238 -4.61 -8.74 -6.36
CA TYR A 238 -5.01 -9.94 -5.63
C TYR A 238 -4.72 -9.78 -4.15
N TYR A 239 -5.77 -9.87 -3.32
CA TYR A 239 -5.71 -9.48 -1.91
C TYR A 239 -6.62 -10.34 -1.03
N PRO A 240 -6.33 -10.45 0.29
CA PRO A 240 -7.18 -11.16 1.23
C PRO A 240 -8.48 -10.38 1.48
N SER A 241 -9.53 -10.68 0.71
CA SER A 241 -10.81 -9.97 0.79
C SER A 241 -11.53 -10.07 2.15
N GLY A 242 -11.10 -10.98 3.04
CA GLY A 242 -11.58 -11.06 4.42
C GLY A 242 -10.94 -10.04 5.37
N ALA A 243 -9.82 -9.43 4.99
CA ALA A 243 -9.11 -8.45 5.80
C ALA A 243 -9.86 -7.11 5.86
N ARG A 244 -9.49 -6.23 6.81
CA ARG A 244 -10.04 -4.87 6.86
C ARG A 244 -9.80 -4.14 5.55
N LEU A 245 -10.82 -3.48 5.03
CA LEU A 245 -10.75 -2.85 3.71
C LEU A 245 -9.76 -1.69 3.68
N ASP A 246 -9.62 -0.96 4.79
CA ASP A 246 -8.58 0.05 4.95
C ASP A 246 -7.17 -0.50 4.75
N THR A 247 -6.87 -1.63 5.38
CA THR A 247 -5.59 -2.30 5.25
C THR A 247 -5.32 -2.71 3.80
N THR A 248 -6.33 -3.26 3.12
CA THR A 248 -6.21 -3.66 1.71
C THR A 248 -6.03 -2.45 0.79
N SER A 249 -6.71 -1.34 1.07
CA SER A 249 -6.57 -0.07 0.37
C SER A 249 -5.18 0.54 0.57
N PHE A 250 -4.67 0.56 1.81
CA PHE A 250 -3.31 1.01 2.12
C PHE A 250 -2.25 0.22 1.33
N LEU A 251 -2.39 -1.10 1.25
CA LEU A 251 -1.48 -1.92 0.46
C LEU A 251 -1.64 -1.68 -1.04
N LEU A 252 -2.87 -1.53 -1.55
CA LEU A 252 -3.11 -1.16 -2.95
C LEU A 252 -2.39 0.14 -3.30
N ARG A 253 -2.56 1.18 -2.47
CA ARG A 253 -1.89 2.47 -2.63
C ARG A 253 -0.37 2.34 -2.64
N THR A 254 0.17 1.54 -1.72
CA THR A 254 1.61 1.26 -1.62
C THR A 254 2.14 0.60 -2.89
N LYS A 255 1.43 -0.40 -3.43
CA LYS A 255 1.81 -1.08 -4.69
C LYS A 255 1.68 -0.16 -5.90
N LEU A 256 0.64 0.66 -5.98
CA LEU A 256 0.48 1.65 -7.05
C LEU A 256 1.58 2.71 -7.01
N TYR A 257 1.93 3.19 -5.82
CA TYR A 257 3.04 4.11 -5.61
C TYR A 257 4.35 3.51 -6.12
N ASP A 258 4.66 2.26 -5.79
CA ASP A 258 5.85 1.57 -6.30
C ASP A 258 5.87 1.43 -7.82
N LEU A 259 4.75 1.01 -8.40
CA LEU A 259 4.63 0.91 -9.85
C LEU A 259 4.79 2.26 -10.54
N TYR A 260 4.22 3.32 -9.97
CA TYR A 260 4.31 4.66 -10.52
C TYR A 260 5.73 5.22 -10.41
N ARG A 261 6.41 5.01 -9.27
CA ARG A 261 7.83 5.37 -9.09
C ARG A 261 8.71 4.69 -10.14
N LYS A 262 8.38 3.45 -10.54
CA LYS A 262 9.16 2.65 -11.49
C LYS A 262 8.84 2.96 -12.95
N TYR A 263 7.56 3.13 -13.29
CA TYR A 263 7.10 3.16 -14.68
C TYR A 263 6.55 4.52 -15.13
N GLN A 264 6.19 5.40 -14.19
CA GLN A 264 5.64 6.73 -14.46
C GLN A 264 4.50 6.72 -15.50
N PHE A 265 3.60 5.74 -15.39
CA PHE A 265 2.48 5.61 -16.31
C PHE A 265 1.58 6.86 -16.27
N GLU A 266 1.16 7.35 -17.43
CA GLU A 266 0.37 8.59 -17.55
C GLU A 266 -1.14 8.37 -17.40
N SER A 267 -1.57 7.12 -17.51
CA SER A 267 -2.98 6.74 -17.47
C SER A 267 -3.12 5.42 -16.75
N LEU A 268 -4.14 5.33 -15.90
CA LEU A 268 -4.55 4.14 -15.18
C LEU A 268 -6.07 4.09 -15.16
N TYR A 269 -6.62 2.97 -15.61
CA TYR A 269 -8.04 2.68 -15.50
C TYR A 269 -8.24 1.65 -14.39
N VAL A 270 -9.24 1.86 -13.54
CA VAL A 270 -9.56 0.95 -12.45
C VAL A 270 -10.95 0.37 -12.68
N VAL A 271 -11.02 -0.96 -12.72
CA VAL A 271 -12.26 -1.71 -12.91
C VAL A 271 -12.41 -2.63 -11.71
N ALA A 272 -13.51 -2.46 -10.98
CA ALA A 272 -13.68 -3.12 -9.70
C ALA A 272 -15.04 -3.80 -9.61
N HIS A 273 -15.07 -5.00 -9.04
CA HIS A 273 -16.27 -5.78 -8.84
C HIS A 273 -16.60 -5.91 -7.36
N SER A 274 -17.89 -5.77 -7.02
CA SER A 274 -18.40 -6.01 -5.68
C SER A 274 -17.60 -5.24 -4.63
N MET A 275 -17.18 -5.89 -3.54
CA MET A 275 -16.37 -5.27 -2.48
C MET A 275 -15.04 -4.65 -2.99
N GLY A 276 -14.52 -5.08 -4.13
CA GLY A 276 -13.36 -4.47 -4.77
C GLY A 276 -13.58 -3.00 -5.12
N GLY A 277 -14.83 -2.59 -5.38
CA GLY A 277 -15.17 -1.18 -5.62
C GLY A 277 -15.01 -0.30 -4.38
N LEU A 278 -15.31 -0.84 -3.19
CA LEU A 278 -15.11 -0.16 -1.91
C LEU A 278 -13.60 0.00 -1.59
N VAL A 279 -12.80 -1.04 -1.85
CA VAL A 279 -11.33 -0.99 -1.70
C VAL A 279 -10.73 0.01 -2.68
N SER A 280 -11.10 -0.10 -3.96
CA SER A 280 -10.61 0.78 -5.02
C SER A 280 -10.93 2.23 -4.69
N ARG A 281 -12.21 2.56 -4.41
CA ARG A 281 -12.61 3.94 -4.12
C ARG A 281 -11.85 4.53 -2.92
N SER A 282 -11.58 3.76 -1.87
CA SER A 282 -10.76 4.22 -0.74
C SER A 282 -9.34 4.63 -1.17
N ALA A 283 -8.75 3.92 -2.14
CA ALA A 283 -7.47 4.32 -2.72
C ALA A 283 -7.60 5.55 -3.64
N LEU A 284 -8.65 5.63 -4.46
CA LEU A 284 -8.85 6.71 -5.44
C LEU A 284 -9.16 8.08 -4.81
N ILE A 285 -9.70 8.13 -3.59
CA ILE A 285 -9.98 9.39 -2.89
C ILE A 285 -8.75 9.98 -2.18
N ALA A 286 -7.65 9.22 -2.08
CA ALA A 286 -6.41 9.64 -1.45
C ALA A 286 -5.57 10.52 -2.39
N LYS A 287 -6.00 11.79 -2.54
CA LYS A 287 -5.42 12.76 -3.47
C LYS A 287 -3.96 13.12 -3.15
N GLU A 288 -3.46 12.78 -1.96
CA GLU A 288 -2.08 12.97 -1.54
C GLU A 288 -1.09 12.02 -2.24
N ASP A 289 -1.55 10.97 -2.91
CA ASP A 289 -0.68 10.06 -3.66
C ASP A 289 -0.23 10.67 -5.01
N ASN A 290 1.04 10.51 -5.38
CA ASN A 290 1.62 11.15 -6.59
C ASN A 290 1.14 10.56 -7.92
N TYR A 291 0.54 9.37 -7.91
CA TYR A 291 -0.03 8.71 -9.08
C TYR A 291 -1.49 9.09 -9.32
N HIS A 292 -2.10 9.89 -8.43
CA HIS A 292 -3.52 10.25 -8.48
C HIS A 292 -3.93 10.82 -9.85
N ASP A 293 -3.13 11.71 -10.40
CA ASP A 293 -3.41 12.37 -11.69
C ASP A 293 -3.35 11.40 -12.90
N ALA A 294 -2.70 10.24 -12.74
CA ALA A 294 -2.72 9.21 -13.76
C ALA A 294 -4.06 8.45 -13.80
N ILE A 295 -4.86 8.52 -12.74
CA ILE A 295 -6.15 7.82 -12.67
C ILE A 295 -7.17 8.60 -13.49
N GLN A 296 -7.66 8.00 -14.57
CA GLN A 296 -8.56 8.69 -15.51
C GLN A 296 -9.97 8.06 -15.57
N LEU A 297 -10.08 6.78 -15.21
CA LEU A 297 -11.33 6.03 -15.30
C LEU A 297 -11.49 5.14 -14.08
N PHE A 298 -12.68 5.20 -13.49
CA PHE A 298 -13.14 4.22 -12.52
C PHE A 298 -14.44 3.57 -13.03
N VAL A 299 -14.49 2.25 -13.01
CA VAL A 299 -15.68 1.45 -13.33
C VAL A 299 -15.98 0.57 -12.14
N SER A 300 -17.18 0.70 -11.57
CA SER A 300 -17.67 -0.20 -10.53
C SER A 300 -18.74 -1.12 -11.09
N ILE A 301 -18.71 -2.40 -10.68
CA ILE A 301 -19.63 -3.44 -11.13
C ILE A 301 -20.21 -4.14 -9.90
N SER A 302 -21.52 -3.96 -9.66
CA SER A 302 -22.24 -4.55 -8.52
C SER A 302 -21.64 -4.27 -7.14
N THR A 303 -21.03 -3.09 -6.95
CA THR A 303 -20.42 -2.71 -5.67
C THR A 303 -21.48 -2.43 -4.59
N PRO A 304 -21.40 -3.01 -3.38
CA PRO A 304 -22.33 -2.73 -2.28
C PRO A 304 -22.01 -1.38 -1.60
N TRP A 305 -22.30 -0.26 -2.27
CA TRP A 305 -21.98 1.08 -1.76
C TRP A 305 -22.65 1.38 -0.41
N GLY A 306 -23.92 1.00 -0.25
CA GLY A 306 -24.66 1.13 1.02
C GLY A 306 -24.30 0.08 2.08
N GLY A 307 -23.37 -0.82 1.79
CA GLY A 307 -23.02 -1.95 2.65
C GLY A 307 -23.95 -3.15 2.50
N GLU A 308 -23.71 -4.21 3.27
CA GLU A 308 -24.39 -5.49 3.17
C GLU A 308 -25.03 -5.88 4.50
N GLN A 309 -26.37 -5.99 4.53
CA GLN A 309 -27.12 -6.27 5.76
C GLN A 309 -26.73 -7.62 6.38
N ARG A 310 -26.34 -8.62 5.57
CA ARG A 310 -25.84 -9.89 6.10
C ARG A 310 -24.55 -9.74 6.90
N ALA A 311 -23.68 -8.80 6.52
CA ALA A 311 -22.48 -8.50 7.28
C ALA A 311 -22.83 -7.94 8.68
N LYS A 312 -23.80 -7.03 8.77
CA LYS A 312 -24.32 -6.52 10.05
C LYS A 312 -24.84 -7.62 10.97
N THR A 313 -25.62 -8.55 10.41
CA THR A 313 -26.09 -9.73 11.18
C THR A 313 -24.92 -10.62 11.60
N GLY A 314 -23.97 -10.87 10.70
CA GLY A 314 -22.75 -11.63 10.99
C GLY A 314 -21.91 -11.02 12.10
N VAL A 315 -21.67 -9.70 12.07
CA VAL A 315 -20.96 -8.95 13.14
C VAL A 315 -21.65 -9.11 14.48
N LYS A 316 -23.00 -9.06 14.51
CA LYS A 316 -23.78 -9.14 15.76
C LYS A 316 -23.93 -10.54 16.33
N GLN A 317 -24.00 -11.57 15.48
CA GLN A 317 -24.47 -12.91 15.88
C GLN A 317 -23.44 -14.02 15.66
N SER A 318 -22.38 -13.79 14.87
CA SER A 318 -21.41 -14.85 14.56
C SER A 318 -20.44 -15.08 15.73
N PRO A 319 -20.10 -16.34 16.07
CA PRO A 319 -19.08 -16.65 17.06
C PRO A 319 -17.65 -16.25 16.62
N ALA A 320 -17.43 -16.01 15.33
CA ALA A 320 -16.20 -15.46 14.76
C ALA A 320 -16.57 -14.49 13.61
N VAL A 321 -16.04 -13.27 13.67
CA VAL A 321 -16.39 -12.19 12.73
C VAL A 321 -15.30 -12.06 11.68
N ILE A 322 -15.64 -12.13 10.39
CA ILE A 322 -14.73 -11.81 9.31
C ILE A 322 -14.40 -10.31 9.39
N PRO A 323 -13.12 -9.88 9.44
CA PRO A 323 -12.77 -8.47 9.62
C PRO A 323 -13.45 -7.52 8.65
N SER A 324 -13.52 -7.85 7.36
CA SER A 324 -14.17 -7.01 6.34
C SER A 324 -15.66 -6.77 6.59
N TRP A 325 -16.36 -7.65 7.32
CA TRP A 325 -17.78 -7.44 7.65
C TRP A 325 -18.03 -6.18 8.48
N LYS A 326 -17.07 -5.78 9.32
CA LYS A 326 -17.16 -4.52 10.08
C LYS A 326 -17.09 -3.30 9.16
N ASP A 327 -16.39 -3.41 8.04
CA ASP A 327 -16.23 -2.30 7.09
C ASP A 327 -17.40 -2.23 6.11
N VAL A 328 -18.00 -3.38 5.76
CA VAL A 328 -19.13 -3.44 4.82
C VAL A 328 -20.50 -3.51 5.50
N GLU A 329 -20.60 -3.50 6.82
CA GLU A 329 -21.91 -3.35 7.46
C GLU A 329 -22.49 -1.95 7.17
N PRO A 330 -23.80 -1.82 6.91
CA PRO A 330 -24.41 -0.52 6.66
C PRO A 330 -24.16 0.46 7.79
N ASP A 331 -23.86 1.71 7.41
CA ASP A 331 -23.49 2.81 8.31
C ASP A 331 -22.17 2.63 9.07
N SER A 332 -21.30 1.71 8.63
CA SER A 332 -19.93 1.64 9.14
C SER A 332 -19.18 2.96 8.92
N GLU A 333 -18.21 3.25 9.80
CA GLU A 333 -17.34 4.42 9.64
C GLU A 333 -16.55 4.36 8.33
N TYR A 334 -16.21 3.15 7.88
CA TYR A 334 -15.55 2.95 6.58
C TYR A 334 -16.43 3.46 5.42
N ILE A 335 -17.69 3.00 5.34
CA ILE A 335 -18.62 3.44 4.28
C ILE A 335 -18.88 4.93 4.35
N LYS A 336 -19.11 5.46 5.55
CA LYS A 336 -19.33 6.91 5.75
C LYS A 336 -18.16 7.73 5.23
N ARG A 337 -16.92 7.33 5.51
CA ARG A 337 -15.73 8.02 5.02
C ARG A 337 -15.56 7.87 3.50
N VAL A 338 -15.63 6.64 2.96
CA VAL A 338 -15.42 6.37 1.54
C VAL A 338 -16.45 7.05 0.63
N LEU A 339 -17.70 7.16 1.07
CA LEU A 339 -18.76 7.87 0.35
C LEU A 339 -18.93 9.34 0.79
N GLY A 340 -18.32 9.74 1.91
CA GLY A 340 -18.33 11.12 2.40
C GLY A 340 -17.37 12.03 1.62
N THR A 341 -16.32 11.45 1.04
CA THR A 341 -15.38 12.16 0.15
C THR A 341 -15.81 12.01 -1.31
N LYS A 342 -15.97 13.13 -2.02
CA LYS A 342 -16.25 13.14 -3.46
C LYS A 342 -15.07 12.63 -4.26
N LEU A 343 -15.35 11.84 -5.29
CA LEU A 343 -14.32 11.46 -6.26
C LEU A 343 -13.82 12.70 -7.00
N ASP A 344 -12.55 12.69 -7.41
CA ASP A 344 -12.01 13.78 -8.21
C ASP A 344 -12.76 13.89 -9.54
N PRO A 345 -13.24 15.09 -9.94
CA PRO A 345 -13.97 15.27 -11.20
C PRO A 345 -13.16 14.90 -12.46
N SER A 346 -11.83 14.86 -12.36
CA SER A 346 -10.97 14.37 -13.44
C SER A 346 -11.08 12.85 -13.67
N ILE A 347 -11.50 12.09 -12.66
CA ILE A 347 -11.73 10.66 -12.75
C ILE A 347 -13.14 10.42 -13.28
N ARG A 348 -13.23 9.88 -14.50
CA ARG A 348 -14.51 9.52 -15.09
C ARG A 348 -15.06 8.28 -14.40
N TYR A 349 -16.20 8.39 -13.73
CA TYR A 349 -16.78 7.27 -12.99
C TYR A 349 -18.03 6.71 -13.67
N TYR A 350 -18.07 5.38 -13.87
CA TYR A 350 -19.22 4.64 -14.37
C TYR A 350 -19.64 3.54 -13.40
N LEU A 351 -20.94 3.48 -13.11
CA LEU A 351 -21.53 2.51 -12.18
C LEU A 351 -22.39 1.51 -12.96
N PHE A 352 -22.04 0.22 -12.85
CA PHE A 352 -22.80 -0.88 -13.41
C PHE A 352 -23.35 -1.78 -12.30
N PHE A 353 -24.53 -2.35 -12.50
CA PHE A 353 -25.14 -3.26 -11.53
C PHE A 353 -25.99 -4.34 -12.20
N GLY A 354 -25.98 -5.54 -11.61
CA GLY A 354 -26.90 -6.63 -11.97
C GLY A 354 -28.26 -6.48 -11.27
N HIS A 355 -29.32 -7.07 -11.83
CA HIS A 355 -30.64 -7.09 -11.21
C HIS A 355 -31.43 -8.39 -11.44
N LYS A 356 -30.76 -9.48 -11.84
CA LYS A 356 -31.39 -10.77 -12.17
C LYS A 356 -31.82 -11.59 -10.94
N GLY A 357 -31.38 -11.23 -9.73
CA GLY A 357 -31.75 -11.95 -8.52
C GLY A 357 -33.21 -11.77 -8.09
N GLY A 358 -33.86 -10.72 -8.60
CA GLY A 358 -35.28 -10.43 -8.34
C GLY A 358 -35.56 -10.00 -6.90
N GLY A 359 -36.84 -9.91 -6.54
CA GLY A 359 -37.32 -9.57 -5.21
C GLY A 359 -38.51 -10.43 -4.79
N SER A 360 -38.85 -10.40 -3.50
CA SER A 360 -40.05 -11.04 -2.93
C SER A 360 -40.61 -10.16 -1.82
N LEU A 361 -41.80 -10.50 -1.29
CA LEU A 361 -42.39 -9.82 -0.13
C LEU A 361 -41.44 -9.69 1.08
N PHE A 362 -40.46 -10.60 1.21
CA PHE A 362 -39.52 -10.66 2.32
C PHE A 362 -38.05 -10.43 1.91
N ARG A 363 -37.78 -10.10 0.63
CA ARG A 363 -36.43 -9.88 0.11
C ARG A 363 -36.44 -8.75 -0.92
N GLN A 364 -35.70 -7.68 -0.66
CA GLN A 364 -35.56 -6.56 -1.60
C GLN A 364 -34.98 -7.03 -2.96
N ASN A 365 -35.23 -6.24 -4.01
CA ASN A 365 -34.62 -6.47 -5.32
C ASN A 365 -33.10 -6.52 -5.21
N ASN A 366 -32.47 -7.51 -5.86
CA ASN A 366 -31.05 -7.80 -5.73
C ASN A 366 -30.49 -8.48 -6.99
N ASP A 367 -29.18 -8.70 -7.00
CA ASP A 367 -28.46 -9.44 -8.05
C ASP A 367 -28.10 -10.89 -7.63
N ASN A 368 -28.88 -11.50 -6.75
CA ASN A 368 -28.65 -12.74 -5.99
C ASN A 368 -27.73 -12.59 -4.77
N THR A 369 -26.91 -11.54 -4.71
CA THR A 369 -25.99 -11.31 -3.58
C THR A 369 -26.31 -10.00 -2.87
N VAL A 370 -26.20 -8.88 -3.58
CA VAL A 370 -26.29 -7.52 -3.06
C VAL A 370 -27.63 -6.89 -3.46
N THR A 371 -28.23 -6.10 -2.57
CA THR A 371 -29.48 -5.39 -2.86
C THR A 371 -29.27 -4.22 -3.83
N LEU A 372 -30.28 -3.91 -4.62
CA LEU A 372 -30.27 -2.71 -5.48
C LEU A 372 -30.10 -1.43 -4.64
N GLU A 373 -30.71 -1.37 -3.45
CA GLU A 373 -30.55 -0.23 -2.53
C GLU A 373 -29.09 0.02 -2.19
N SER A 374 -28.33 -1.04 -1.90
CA SER A 374 -26.90 -0.92 -1.61
C SER A 374 -26.09 -0.56 -2.84
N MET A 375 -26.34 -1.18 -3.99
CA MET A 375 -25.62 -0.88 -5.24
C MET A 375 -25.92 0.52 -5.80
N LEU A 376 -27.07 1.09 -5.43
CA LEU A 376 -27.56 2.39 -5.90
C LEU A 376 -27.57 3.43 -4.76
N ASP A 377 -26.64 3.37 -3.81
CA ASP A 377 -26.47 4.44 -2.82
C ASP A 377 -26.32 5.80 -3.54
N LEU A 378 -27.14 6.78 -3.14
CA LEU A 378 -27.24 8.07 -3.82
C LEU A 378 -25.91 8.83 -3.86
N ARG A 379 -25.04 8.65 -2.85
CA ARG A 379 -23.72 9.29 -2.82
C ARG A 379 -22.82 8.75 -3.93
N ALA A 380 -22.87 7.44 -4.17
CA ALA A 380 -22.12 6.82 -5.27
C ALA A 380 -22.70 7.22 -6.63
N GLN A 381 -24.02 7.26 -6.77
CA GLN A 381 -24.67 7.71 -8.01
C GLN A 381 -24.35 9.18 -8.33
N ALA A 382 -24.26 10.04 -7.32
CA ALA A 382 -23.96 11.46 -7.51
C ALA A 382 -22.59 11.73 -8.13
N ASP A 383 -21.61 10.83 -7.90
CA ASP A 383 -20.28 10.92 -8.52
C ASP A 383 -20.21 10.24 -9.89
N ALA A 384 -21.17 9.37 -10.22
CA ALA A 384 -21.14 8.59 -11.46
C ALA A 384 -21.63 9.44 -12.64
N LEU A 385 -20.87 9.44 -13.73
CA LEU A 385 -21.28 10.03 -15.01
C LEU A 385 -22.46 9.29 -15.62
N LYS A 386 -22.55 7.98 -15.38
CA LYS A 386 -23.65 7.14 -15.84
C LYS A 386 -23.79 5.92 -14.94
N THR A 387 -25.04 5.60 -14.63
CA THR A 387 -25.47 4.38 -13.95
C THR A 387 -26.19 3.48 -14.95
N THR A 388 -25.79 2.21 -15.07
CA THR A 388 -26.36 1.25 -16.04
C THR A 388 -26.68 -0.08 -15.37
N GLY A 389 -27.94 -0.50 -15.47
CA GLY A 389 -28.39 -1.82 -15.01
C GLY A 389 -28.32 -2.87 -16.12
N LEU A 390 -27.96 -4.10 -15.78
CA LEU A 390 -27.98 -5.25 -16.67
C LEU A 390 -28.80 -6.39 -16.07
N ASN A 391 -29.46 -7.16 -16.93
CA ASN A 391 -30.22 -8.35 -16.54
C ASN A 391 -29.30 -9.54 -16.24
N GLU A 392 -28.32 -9.32 -15.38
CA GLU A 392 -27.33 -10.27 -14.90
C GLU A 392 -27.40 -10.39 -13.39
N ASP A 393 -26.91 -11.49 -12.86
CA ASP A 393 -26.66 -11.65 -11.42
C ASP A 393 -25.25 -11.17 -11.06
N HIS A 394 -24.92 -11.25 -9.77
CA HIS A 394 -23.69 -10.73 -9.19
C HIS A 394 -22.42 -11.28 -9.86
N VAL A 395 -22.46 -12.51 -10.37
CA VAL A 395 -21.29 -13.20 -10.93
C VAL A 395 -21.34 -13.19 -12.46
N SER A 396 -22.49 -13.53 -13.05
CA SER A 396 -22.68 -13.61 -14.52
C SER A 396 -22.36 -12.30 -15.23
N ILE A 397 -22.54 -11.15 -14.57
CA ILE A 397 -22.17 -9.83 -15.11
C ILE A 397 -20.70 -9.73 -15.54
N LEU A 398 -19.79 -10.49 -14.91
CA LEU A 398 -18.35 -10.49 -15.26
C LEU A 398 -18.06 -11.25 -16.56
N SER A 399 -18.98 -12.08 -17.03
CA SER A 399 -18.88 -12.83 -18.29
C SER A 399 -19.90 -12.41 -19.34
N SER A 400 -20.64 -11.32 -19.07
CA SER A 400 -21.74 -10.85 -19.92
C SER A 400 -21.23 -10.14 -21.19
N PRO A 401 -21.63 -10.58 -22.39
CA PRO A 401 -21.34 -9.87 -23.64
C PRO A 401 -21.87 -8.43 -23.64
N GLU A 402 -23.04 -8.20 -23.06
CA GLU A 402 -23.66 -6.87 -22.93
C GLU A 402 -22.83 -5.97 -22.03
N MET A 403 -22.38 -6.49 -20.88
CA MET A 403 -21.47 -5.75 -19.98
C MET A 403 -20.16 -5.38 -20.71
N MET A 404 -19.57 -6.33 -21.43
CA MET A 404 -18.34 -6.09 -22.20
C MET A 404 -18.56 -5.06 -23.32
N SER A 405 -19.70 -5.08 -23.98
CA SER A 405 -20.05 -4.05 -24.98
C SER A 405 -20.12 -2.67 -24.35
N GLN A 406 -20.80 -2.51 -23.20
CA GLN A 406 -20.86 -1.24 -22.48
C GLN A 406 -19.48 -0.80 -22.00
N PHE A 407 -18.68 -1.74 -21.48
CA PHE A 407 -17.32 -1.46 -21.03
C PHE A 407 -16.43 -0.95 -22.16
N LYS A 408 -16.49 -1.55 -23.36
CA LYS A 408 -15.78 -1.05 -24.55
C LYS A 408 -16.23 0.34 -24.95
N SER A 409 -17.52 0.66 -24.86
CA SER A 409 -18.03 2.02 -25.10
C SER A 409 -17.51 3.02 -24.08
N VAL A 410 -17.41 2.62 -22.80
CA VAL A 410 -16.79 3.45 -21.74
C VAL A 410 -15.32 3.70 -22.03
N LEU A 411 -14.55 2.66 -22.39
CA LEU A 411 -13.15 2.80 -22.78
C LEU A 411 -13.01 3.78 -23.96
N ALA A 412 -13.73 3.55 -25.06
CA ALA A 412 -13.70 4.43 -26.22
C ALA A 412 -14.11 5.88 -25.89
N GLY A 413 -15.13 6.06 -25.05
CA GLY A 413 -15.56 7.38 -24.60
C GLY A 413 -14.53 8.09 -23.73
N THR A 414 -13.83 7.37 -22.85
CA THR A 414 -12.72 7.92 -22.07
C THR A 414 -11.56 8.33 -22.98
N GLU A 415 -11.18 7.49 -23.95
CA GLU A 415 -10.11 7.82 -24.92
C GLU A 415 -10.45 9.05 -25.76
N ALA A 416 -11.68 9.15 -26.28
CA ALA A 416 -12.11 10.32 -27.06
C ALA A 416 -12.06 11.63 -26.26
N ASN A 417 -12.08 11.55 -24.92
CA ASN A 417 -11.93 12.70 -24.03
C ASN A 417 -10.47 12.92 -23.56
N LYS A 418 -9.50 12.09 -23.99
CA LYS A 418 -8.07 12.36 -23.75
C LYS A 418 -7.55 13.54 -24.58
N ASP A 419 -8.20 13.86 -25.71
CA ASP A 419 -7.71 14.75 -26.77
C ASP A 419 -7.89 16.26 -26.55
N LYS A 420 -7.78 16.78 -25.31
CA LYS A 420 -7.61 18.23 -25.09
C LYS A 420 -6.29 18.66 -24.47
N THR A 421 -5.38 17.74 -24.12
CA THR A 421 -4.09 18.14 -23.50
C THR A 421 -2.87 17.25 -23.73
N TYR A 422 -2.94 16.16 -24.51
CA TYR A 422 -1.85 15.17 -24.49
C TYR A 422 -1.26 14.83 -25.86
N VAL A 423 -0.50 15.78 -26.40
CA VAL A 423 0.66 15.48 -27.26
C VAL A 423 1.73 16.50 -26.91
N ARG A 424 2.71 16.16 -26.06
CA ARG A 424 3.92 16.99 -25.94
C ARG A 424 5.15 16.13 -25.79
N SER A 425 6.08 16.37 -26.71
CA SER A 425 7.49 16.05 -26.61
C SER A 425 7.98 16.25 -25.16
N LYS A 426 8.61 15.23 -24.58
CA LYS A 426 9.05 15.22 -23.18
C LYS A 426 10.41 15.88 -23.02
N GLY A 427 10.69 16.48 -21.87
CA GLY A 427 12.05 16.88 -21.48
C GLY A 427 12.67 15.86 -20.53
N TYR A 428 13.95 16.05 -20.22
CA TYR A 428 14.72 15.16 -19.34
C TYR A 428 15.60 16.01 -18.42
N LEU A 429 16.02 15.43 -17.30
CA LEU A 429 16.94 16.07 -16.37
C LEU A 429 18.10 15.12 -16.08
N ARG A 430 19.33 15.62 -16.17
CA ARG A 430 20.51 14.97 -15.61
C ARG A 430 20.75 15.52 -14.21
N VAL A 431 20.63 14.64 -13.21
CA VAL A 431 20.82 14.97 -11.80
C VAL A 431 22.18 14.46 -11.36
N GLY A 432 23.01 15.36 -10.83
CA GLY A 432 24.26 15.02 -10.16
C GLY A 432 24.18 15.31 -8.66
N HIS A 433 24.82 14.46 -7.86
CA HIS A 433 24.99 14.70 -6.44
C HIS A 433 26.38 14.34 -5.92
N ALA A 434 26.78 15.03 -4.86
CA ALA A 434 27.95 14.69 -4.05
C ALA A 434 27.58 14.72 -2.57
N PHE A 435 28.39 14.07 -1.74
CA PHE A 435 28.25 14.12 -0.28
C PHE A 435 29.39 14.93 0.33
N ASP A 436 29.07 15.75 1.33
CA ASP A 436 30.04 16.51 2.11
C ASP A 436 29.82 16.23 3.61
N PRO A 437 30.79 15.59 4.30
CA PRO A 437 32.12 15.19 3.83
C PRO A 437 32.08 13.98 2.87
N LEU A 438 33.14 13.79 2.07
CA LEU A 438 33.22 12.73 1.03
C LEU A 438 33.05 11.29 1.57
N ASN A 439 33.35 11.06 2.85
CA ASN A 439 33.24 9.75 3.50
C ASN A 439 31.87 9.52 4.16
N THR A 440 30.90 10.38 3.86
CA THR A 440 29.52 10.25 4.32
C THR A 440 28.91 8.90 3.92
N LYS A 441 28.18 8.29 4.86
CA LYS A 441 27.38 7.09 4.58
C LYS A 441 26.29 7.46 3.57
N ILE A 442 26.28 6.77 2.43
CA ILE A 442 25.28 6.97 1.38
C ILE A 442 23.89 6.56 1.93
N PRO A 443 22.84 7.39 1.78
CA PRO A 443 21.47 7.03 2.18
C PRO A 443 20.92 5.86 1.37
N SER A 444 19.95 5.14 1.91
CA SER A 444 19.26 4.06 1.20
C SER A 444 18.34 4.57 0.08
N GLN A 445 17.79 5.79 0.24
CA GLN A 445 16.82 6.37 -0.68
C GLN A 445 17.09 7.86 -0.93
N MET A 446 16.85 8.28 -2.17
CA MET A 446 16.82 9.68 -2.59
C MET A 446 15.63 9.92 -3.51
N ALA A 447 15.02 11.10 -3.37
CA ALA A 447 13.91 11.54 -4.19
C ALA A 447 14.22 12.90 -4.81
N LEU A 448 14.09 13.02 -6.12
CA LEU A 448 14.04 14.29 -6.82
C LEU A 448 12.61 14.81 -6.79
N VAL A 449 12.42 16.02 -6.30
CA VAL A 449 11.12 16.69 -6.23
C VAL A 449 11.05 17.79 -7.28
N LEU A 450 10.04 17.69 -8.15
CA LEU A 450 9.75 18.63 -9.24
C LEU A 450 8.47 19.40 -8.91
N ALA A 451 8.60 20.59 -8.33
CA ALA A 451 7.47 21.46 -8.00
C ALA A 451 7.24 22.50 -9.11
N PRO A 452 6.09 22.53 -9.81
CA PRO A 452 5.87 23.50 -10.89
C PRO A 452 5.89 24.95 -10.35
N THR A 453 6.78 25.78 -10.89
CA THR A 453 7.04 27.12 -10.33
C THR A 453 5.85 28.05 -10.54
N GLY A 454 5.42 28.73 -9.46
CA GLY A 454 4.38 29.78 -9.53
C GLY A 454 2.96 29.25 -9.75
N THR A 455 2.72 27.98 -9.44
CA THR A 455 1.40 27.34 -9.53
C THR A 455 1.11 26.52 -8.28
N ASP A 456 -0.17 26.20 -8.06
CA ASP A 456 -0.61 25.27 -7.03
C ASP A 456 -0.70 23.82 -7.55
N GLU A 457 -0.22 23.54 -8.76
CA GLU A 457 -0.11 22.17 -9.29
C GLU A 457 0.76 21.33 -8.36
N LYS A 458 0.39 20.07 -8.13
CA LYS A 458 1.11 19.14 -7.26
C LYS A 458 2.50 18.80 -7.79
N GLU A 459 3.47 18.57 -6.89
CA GLU A 459 4.82 18.14 -7.28
C GLU A 459 4.84 16.72 -7.82
N THR A 460 5.83 16.44 -8.67
CA THR A 460 6.21 15.09 -9.05
C THR A 460 7.44 14.65 -8.28
N GLN A 461 7.43 13.44 -7.75
CA GLN A 461 8.58 12.86 -7.03
C GLN A 461 9.15 11.70 -7.84
N LEU A 462 10.44 11.76 -8.17
CA LEU A 462 11.15 10.73 -8.91
C LEU A 462 12.18 10.07 -8.00
N LYS A 463 12.27 8.74 -8.06
CA LYS A 463 13.31 8.01 -7.32
C LYS A 463 14.66 8.22 -8.00
N ILE A 464 15.68 8.53 -7.19
CA ILE A 464 17.08 8.69 -7.62
C ILE A 464 17.91 7.61 -6.93
N ASP A 465 18.80 6.94 -7.67
CA ASP A 465 19.74 5.99 -7.08
C ASP A 465 20.84 6.75 -6.32
N PRO A 466 20.93 6.64 -4.98
CA PRO A 466 21.96 7.35 -4.21
C PRO A 466 23.40 6.93 -4.53
N PHE A 467 23.59 5.74 -5.14
CA PHE A 467 24.89 5.17 -5.45
C PHE A 467 25.44 5.59 -6.81
N LEU A 468 24.63 6.27 -7.64
CA LEU A 468 25.06 6.84 -8.92
C LEU A 468 25.28 8.34 -8.77
N PRO A 469 26.53 8.85 -8.80
CA PRO A 469 26.81 10.26 -8.57
C PRO A 469 26.20 11.18 -9.64
N GLU A 470 25.95 10.66 -10.84
CA GLU A 470 25.17 11.33 -11.88
C GLU A 470 24.24 10.31 -12.56
N GLN A 471 23.00 10.72 -12.86
CA GLN A 471 22.04 9.91 -13.59
C GLN A 471 21.02 10.78 -14.33
N GLU A 472 20.44 10.26 -15.41
CA GLU A 472 19.34 10.91 -16.13
C GLU A 472 17.99 10.39 -15.62
N THR A 473 17.02 11.29 -15.49
CA THR A 473 15.65 10.95 -15.10
C THR A 473 14.89 10.30 -16.26
N GLY A 474 13.75 9.67 -15.93
CA GLY A 474 12.71 9.41 -16.93
C GLY A 474 12.15 10.69 -17.55
N ALA A 475 11.18 10.52 -18.45
CA ALA A 475 10.54 11.62 -19.16
C ALA A 475 9.80 12.57 -18.19
N ILE A 476 10.05 13.88 -18.33
CA ILE A 476 9.42 14.93 -17.54
C ILE A 476 8.52 15.78 -18.45
N VAL A 477 7.34 16.17 -17.94
CA VAL A 477 6.44 17.09 -18.64
C VAL A 477 7.14 18.45 -18.78
N PRO A 478 7.25 19.01 -20.00
CA PRO A 478 7.90 20.31 -20.17
C PRO A 478 7.15 21.43 -19.47
N LYS A 479 7.82 22.09 -18.52
CA LYS A 479 7.39 23.30 -17.81
C LYS A 479 8.55 23.80 -16.93
N LYS A 480 8.33 24.95 -16.28
CA LYS A 480 9.25 25.51 -15.29
C LYS A 480 9.02 24.86 -13.93
N TYR A 481 10.09 24.40 -13.29
CA TYR A 481 10.06 23.72 -12.00
C TYR A 481 11.05 24.33 -11.02
N ASP A 482 10.68 24.34 -9.75
CA ASP A 482 11.60 24.37 -8.63
C ASP A 482 11.99 22.91 -8.34
N VAL A 483 13.25 22.58 -8.61
CA VAL A 483 13.82 21.22 -8.52
C VAL A 483 14.62 21.09 -7.24
N SER A 484 14.30 20.10 -6.41
CA SER A 484 15.00 19.80 -5.16
C SER A 484 15.40 18.33 -5.11
N LEU A 485 16.49 18.03 -4.42
CA LEU A 485 16.90 16.66 -4.14
C LEU A 485 16.79 16.38 -2.64
N CYS A 486 16.10 15.32 -2.26
CA CYS A 486 15.80 15.00 -0.88
C CYS A 486 16.36 13.63 -0.49
N ALA A 487 17.08 13.59 0.63
CA ALA A 487 17.40 12.36 1.36
C ALA A 487 17.14 12.62 2.86
N LEU A 488 16.39 11.73 3.51
CA LEU A 488 16.10 11.88 4.94
C LEU A 488 17.38 11.72 5.77
N GLY A 489 17.59 12.61 6.74
CA GLY A 489 18.86 12.72 7.48
C GLY A 489 19.93 13.55 6.77
N PHE A 490 19.59 14.23 5.66
CA PHE A 490 20.51 15.09 4.92
C PHE A 490 19.90 16.45 4.64
N LYS A 491 20.76 17.46 4.65
CA LYS A 491 20.50 18.80 4.16
C LYS A 491 21.06 18.91 2.75
N THR A 492 20.29 19.48 1.84
CA THR A 492 20.68 19.62 0.43
C THR A 492 21.06 21.06 0.12
N GLU A 493 22.17 21.25 -0.59
CA GLU A 493 22.67 22.55 -1.05
C GLU A 493 22.89 22.54 -2.58
N PRO A 494 22.27 23.47 -3.34
CA PRO A 494 21.18 24.35 -2.91
C PRO A 494 19.93 23.54 -2.51
N ASP A 495 19.04 24.12 -1.71
CA ASP A 495 17.77 23.49 -1.35
C ASP A 495 16.84 23.34 -2.57
N LYS A 496 16.96 24.25 -3.55
CA LYS A 496 16.29 24.15 -4.85
C LYS A 496 17.04 24.84 -5.99
N ILE A 497 16.77 24.40 -7.21
CA ILE A 497 17.20 25.01 -8.48
C ILE A 497 15.98 25.20 -9.36
N THR A 498 15.71 26.43 -9.82
CA THR A 498 14.61 26.67 -10.76
C THR A 498 15.07 26.41 -12.20
N LEU A 499 14.44 25.46 -12.89
CA LEU A 499 14.78 25.04 -14.25
C LEU A 499 13.57 25.12 -15.18
N ASP A 500 13.79 25.46 -16.46
CA ASP A 500 12.78 25.42 -17.51
C ASP A 500 13.00 24.18 -18.38
N ILE A 501 12.30 23.08 -18.07
CA ILE A 501 12.49 21.80 -18.75
C ILE A 501 11.77 21.85 -20.09
N LYS A 502 12.54 21.80 -21.18
CA LYS A 502 12.04 21.95 -22.55
C LYS A 502 11.86 20.60 -23.27
N PRO A 503 10.95 20.54 -24.25
CA PRO A 503 10.75 19.33 -25.03
C PRO A 503 12.02 18.91 -25.80
N GLY A 504 12.39 17.63 -25.71
CA GLY A 504 13.55 17.06 -26.39
C GLY A 504 14.92 17.54 -25.87
N LYS A 505 14.94 18.22 -24.71
CA LYS A 505 16.17 18.72 -24.08
C LYS A 505 16.44 18.00 -22.77
N ILE A 506 17.72 17.90 -22.43
CA ILE A 506 18.22 17.42 -21.14
C ILE A 506 18.75 18.64 -20.41
N GLU A 507 18.08 19.04 -19.32
CA GLU A 507 18.57 20.06 -18.40
C GLU A 507 19.51 19.42 -17.35
N GLU A 508 20.31 20.21 -16.64
CA GLU A 508 21.21 19.69 -15.60
C GLU A 508 20.92 20.31 -14.22
N ALA A 509 20.94 19.49 -13.17
CA ALA A 509 20.84 19.93 -11.78
C ALA A 509 21.92 19.25 -10.94
N LYS A 510 22.64 20.01 -10.10
CA LYS A 510 23.68 19.48 -9.22
C LYS A 510 23.46 19.88 -7.78
N PHE A 511 23.60 18.92 -6.87
CA PHE A 511 23.34 19.10 -5.45
C PHE A 511 24.48 18.55 -4.59
N VAL A 512 24.65 19.10 -3.40
CA VAL A 512 25.52 18.55 -2.35
C VAL A 512 24.67 18.18 -1.15
N LEU A 513 24.81 16.96 -0.65
CA LEU A 513 24.10 16.47 0.53
C LEU A 513 25.04 16.44 1.74
N LYS A 514 24.63 17.09 2.82
CA LYS A 514 25.33 17.15 4.10
C LYS A 514 24.55 16.41 5.17
N PRO A 515 25.16 15.50 5.96
CA PRO A 515 24.50 14.84 7.07
C PRO A 515 23.90 15.84 8.07
N GLN A 516 22.62 15.69 8.40
CA GLN A 516 21.95 16.45 9.48
C GLN A 516 21.09 15.52 10.32
N GLY A 517 21.02 15.74 11.64
CA GLY A 517 20.09 14.98 12.46
C GLY A 517 18.69 15.54 12.28
N MET A 518 17.70 14.65 12.27
CA MET A 518 16.29 15.04 12.20
C MET A 518 15.42 14.15 13.07
N VAL A 519 14.33 14.71 13.57
CA VAL A 519 13.23 13.99 14.22
C VAL A 519 11.95 14.45 13.56
N ALA A 520 11.23 13.53 12.92
CA ALA A 520 9.98 13.81 12.23
C ALA A 520 8.95 12.74 12.54
N GLY A 521 7.67 13.08 12.44
CA GLY A 521 6.60 12.17 12.82
C GLY A 521 5.25 12.54 12.24
N TYR A 522 4.37 11.54 12.19
CA TYR A 522 2.97 11.68 11.87
C TYR A 522 2.10 11.18 13.03
N MET A 523 1.10 11.97 13.40
CA MET A 523 0.24 11.76 14.56
C MET A 523 -1.09 11.15 14.13
N THR A 524 -1.55 10.16 14.89
CA THR A 524 -2.79 9.41 14.63
C THR A 524 -3.54 9.20 15.93
N ALA A 525 -4.83 8.89 15.86
CA ALA A 525 -5.58 8.46 17.04
C ALA A 525 -5.23 7.01 17.39
N ALA A 526 -5.05 6.73 18.67
CA ALA A 526 -4.98 5.37 19.17
C ALA A 526 -6.32 4.65 18.89
N THR A 527 -6.24 3.41 18.43
CA THR A 527 -7.40 2.55 18.19
C THR A 527 -7.62 1.62 19.38
N SER A 528 -8.88 1.22 19.60
CA SER A 528 -9.19 0.15 20.56
C SER A 528 -8.55 -1.16 20.08
N ALA A 529 -8.33 -2.11 20.99
CA ALA A 529 -7.80 -3.43 20.63
C ALA A 529 -8.68 -4.16 19.59
N ASP A 530 -10.00 -3.92 19.60
CA ASP A 530 -10.94 -4.52 18.65
C ASP A 530 -10.83 -3.99 17.22
N ASP A 531 -10.20 -2.81 17.05
CA ASP A 531 -9.98 -2.12 15.78
C ASP A 531 -8.49 -1.97 15.45
N SER A 532 -7.60 -2.59 16.22
CA SER A 532 -6.18 -2.68 15.92
C SER A 532 -5.99 -3.76 14.86
N PHE A 533 -5.70 -3.35 13.63
CA PHE A 533 -5.37 -4.26 12.53
C PHE A 533 -4.09 -3.76 11.85
N TRP A 534 -3.29 -4.68 11.33
CA TRP A 534 -2.05 -4.34 10.65
C TRP A 534 -2.31 -3.40 9.46
N GLY A 535 -1.44 -2.40 9.27
CA GLY A 535 -1.57 -1.40 8.20
C GLY A 535 -2.76 -0.42 8.33
N PHE A 536 -3.53 -0.45 9.42
CA PHE A 536 -4.59 0.52 9.70
C PHE A 536 -4.12 1.61 10.67
N PHE A 537 -4.42 2.85 10.34
CA PHE A 537 -4.21 4.00 11.22
C PHE A 537 -5.46 4.86 11.21
N LYS A 538 -5.91 5.28 12.39
CA LYS A 538 -7.06 6.17 12.53
C LYS A 538 -6.57 7.60 12.55
N ASP A 539 -7.07 8.43 11.66
CA ASP A 539 -6.77 9.86 11.68
C ASP A 539 -7.22 10.50 13.00
N LEU A 540 -6.53 11.58 13.39
CA LEU A 540 -7.00 12.39 14.51
C LEU A 540 -8.36 13.01 14.16
N PRO A 541 -9.38 12.89 15.02
CA PRO A 541 -10.67 13.55 14.80
C PRO A 541 -10.52 15.06 14.64
N GLU A 542 -11.38 15.70 13.84
CA GLU A 542 -11.32 17.15 13.57
C GLU A 542 -11.39 18.04 14.82
N HIS A 543 -12.00 17.54 15.91
CA HIS A 543 -12.08 18.28 17.17
C HIS A 543 -10.77 18.25 17.98
N VAL A 544 -9.83 17.36 17.65
CA VAL A 544 -8.51 17.29 18.29
C VAL A 544 -7.62 18.39 17.73
N LYS A 545 -7.07 19.22 18.60
CA LYS A 545 -6.15 20.29 18.23
C LYS A 545 -4.80 20.10 18.90
N ILE A 546 -3.75 19.89 18.11
CA ILE A 546 -2.39 19.83 18.62
C ILE A 546 -1.97 21.24 19.04
N ARG A 547 -1.62 21.43 20.31
CA ARG A 547 -1.21 22.74 20.85
C ARG A 547 0.29 22.95 20.78
N ALA A 548 1.05 21.91 21.11
CA ALA A 548 2.50 21.99 21.16
C ALA A 548 3.14 20.62 20.91
N ILE A 549 4.24 20.64 20.18
CA ILE A 549 5.15 19.51 19.96
C ILE A 549 6.51 19.97 20.48
N LYS A 550 6.94 19.42 21.59
CA LYS A 550 8.17 19.80 22.29
C LYS A 550 9.24 18.74 22.08
N LEU A 551 10.45 19.19 21.79
CA LEU A 551 11.63 18.36 21.62
C LEU A 551 12.71 18.84 22.59
N THR A 552 13.18 17.97 23.47
CA THR A 552 14.29 18.25 24.40
C THR A 552 15.37 17.18 24.27
N GLY A 553 16.63 17.60 24.18
CA GLY A 553 17.78 16.70 24.06
C GLY A 553 19.11 17.44 24.27
N PRO A 554 20.25 16.88 23.83
CA PRO A 554 21.58 17.42 24.10
C PRO A 554 21.74 18.90 23.69
N GLY A 555 21.66 19.81 24.66
CA GLY A 555 21.79 21.25 24.45
C GLY A 555 20.66 21.91 23.63
N ILE A 556 19.57 21.18 23.36
CA ILE A 556 18.45 21.66 22.54
C ILE A 556 17.14 21.52 23.31
N SER A 557 16.35 22.60 23.30
CA SER A 557 14.93 22.58 23.67
C SER A 557 14.19 23.44 22.65
N ARG A 558 13.30 22.82 21.86
CA ARG A 558 12.51 23.49 20.82
C ARG A 558 11.04 23.10 20.98
N SER A 559 10.15 23.98 20.56
CA SER A 559 8.71 23.73 20.56
C SER A 559 8.11 24.23 19.25
N LEU A 560 7.24 23.43 18.66
CA LEU A 560 6.45 23.77 17.48
C LEU A 560 4.98 23.78 17.83
N ALA A 561 4.23 24.68 17.21
CA ALA A 561 2.78 24.65 17.18
C ALA A 561 2.36 24.50 15.71
N PRO A 562 1.36 23.66 15.39
CA PRO A 562 0.88 23.53 14.02
C PRO A 562 0.46 24.87 13.44
N ASN A 563 0.90 25.15 12.20
CA ASN A 563 0.45 26.32 11.46
C ASN A 563 -0.71 25.95 10.53
N ASP A 564 -1.93 26.17 11.00
CA ASP A 564 -3.16 25.84 10.24
C ASP A 564 -3.35 26.70 8.96
N LYS A 565 -2.57 27.78 8.79
CA LYS A 565 -2.61 28.64 7.60
C LYS A 565 -1.63 28.22 6.51
N MET A 566 -0.72 27.32 6.81
CA MET A 566 0.27 26.82 5.86
C MET A 566 -0.44 25.97 4.79
N SER A 567 -0.06 26.13 3.52
CA SER A 567 -0.47 25.25 2.43
C SER A 567 0.40 23.99 2.37
N ASP A 568 -0.08 22.92 1.72
CA ASP A 568 0.72 21.72 1.48
C ASP A 568 2.02 22.04 0.72
N ARG A 569 1.98 22.98 -0.23
CA ARG A 569 3.14 23.47 -0.98
C ARG A 569 4.17 24.19 -0.10
N GLU A 570 3.72 25.03 0.84
CA GLU A 570 4.60 25.71 1.80
C GLU A 570 5.21 24.73 2.79
N ALA A 571 4.44 23.74 3.27
CA ALA A 571 4.94 22.69 4.14
C ALA A 571 6.06 21.88 3.46
N LEU A 572 5.84 21.46 2.21
CA LEU A 572 6.86 20.76 1.42
C LEU A 572 8.10 21.64 1.18
N THR A 573 7.92 22.91 0.82
CA THR A 573 9.05 23.84 0.61
C THR A 573 9.86 24.03 1.90
N THR A 574 9.17 24.12 3.04
CA THR A 574 9.80 24.25 4.37
C THR A 574 10.58 22.98 4.74
N PHE A 575 10.01 21.81 4.46
CA PHE A 575 10.65 20.50 4.63
C PHE A 575 11.91 20.36 3.77
N LEU A 576 11.83 20.66 2.46
CA LEU A 576 12.96 20.56 1.54
C LEU A 576 14.09 21.55 1.88
N ALA A 577 13.74 22.71 2.46
CA ALA A 577 14.70 23.67 2.99
C ALA A 577 15.28 23.27 4.37
N SER A 578 14.94 22.09 4.90
CA SER A 578 15.36 21.59 6.21
C SER A 578 15.03 22.55 7.36
N ARG A 579 13.82 23.12 7.36
CA ARG A 579 13.34 24.04 8.41
C ARG A 579 12.31 23.35 9.28
N ASP A 580 12.42 23.57 10.59
CA ASP A 580 11.47 23.02 11.56
C ASP A 580 10.04 23.46 11.22
N TYR A 581 9.10 22.53 11.25
CA TYR A 581 7.70 22.82 10.96
C TYR A 581 6.76 21.84 11.66
N ALA A 582 5.54 22.31 11.92
CA ALA A 582 4.41 21.47 12.28
C ALA A 582 3.23 21.90 11.41
N PHE A 583 2.61 20.94 10.73
CA PHE A 583 1.51 21.18 9.82
C PHE A 583 0.56 19.99 9.80
N LYS A 584 -0.73 20.25 10.00
CA LYS A 584 -1.77 19.23 10.21
C LYS A 584 -1.29 18.25 11.29
N ASN A 585 -1.24 16.96 10.96
CA ASN A 585 -0.83 15.88 11.85
C ASN A 585 0.66 15.53 11.73
N SER A 586 1.48 16.36 11.06
CA SER A 586 2.89 16.09 10.81
C SER A 586 3.81 17.14 11.41
N PHE A 587 5.03 16.75 11.73
CA PHE A 587 6.08 17.68 12.17
C PHE A 587 7.47 17.17 11.79
N ALA A 588 8.43 18.09 11.73
CA ALA A 588 9.84 17.76 11.69
C ALA A 588 10.68 18.82 12.42
N PHE A 589 11.74 18.33 13.06
CA PHE A 589 12.86 19.09 13.60
C PHE A 589 14.13 18.69 12.84
N PHE A 590 14.93 19.67 12.42
CA PHE A 590 16.15 19.51 11.65
C PHE A 590 17.36 20.09 12.39
N ASP A 591 18.55 19.91 11.82
CA ASP A 591 19.83 20.39 12.37
C ASP A 591 20.02 19.95 13.84
N LEU A 592 19.64 18.70 14.15
CA LEU A 592 19.81 18.10 15.47
C LEU A 592 21.19 17.42 15.59
N PRO A 593 21.96 17.67 16.66
CA PRO A 593 23.10 16.86 17.02
C PRO A 593 22.75 15.38 17.21
N ALA A 594 23.76 14.51 17.18
CA ALA A 594 23.58 13.12 17.54
C ALA A 594 23.16 12.99 19.02
N GLY A 595 22.10 12.24 19.29
CA GLY A 595 21.64 12.01 20.66
C GLY A 595 20.22 11.48 20.76
N ASP A 596 19.79 11.23 22.00
CA ASP A 596 18.42 10.87 22.34
C ASP A 596 17.62 12.12 22.69
N TYR A 597 16.42 12.21 22.12
CA TYR A 597 15.52 13.34 22.28
C TYR A 597 14.18 12.86 22.87
N ASP A 598 13.71 13.55 23.90
CA ASP A 598 12.36 13.42 24.42
C ASP A 598 11.40 14.27 23.57
N VAL A 599 10.45 13.61 22.91
CA VAL A 599 9.37 14.26 22.16
C VAL A 599 8.10 14.21 22.98
N THR A 600 7.48 15.35 23.22
CA THR A 600 6.19 15.46 23.92
C THR A 600 5.16 16.18 23.06
N ILE A 601 3.98 15.59 22.93
CA ILE A 601 2.86 16.14 22.15
C ILE A 601 1.73 16.46 23.11
N GLU A 602 1.29 17.72 23.10
CA GLU A 602 0.17 18.22 23.86
C GLU A 602 -0.97 18.57 22.90
N ALA A 603 -2.13 17.96 23.08
CA ALA A 603 -3.30 18.19 22.26
C ALA A 603 -4.58 18.28 23.09
N ASP A 604 -5.49 19.15 22.68
CA ASP A 604 -6.84 19.19 23.25
C ASP A 604 -7.61 17.93 22.85
N GLY A 605 -8.33 17.34 23.80
CA GLY A 605 -9.03 16.07 23.59
C GLY A 605 -8.13 14.81 23.62
N CYS A 606 -6.83 14.93 23.88
CA CYS A 606 -5.92 13.78 24.04
C CYS A 606 -5.18 13.80 25.39
N GLU A 607 -4.72 12.64 25.83
CA GLU A 607 -3.66 12.53 26.84
C GLU A 607 -2.34 13.06 26.29
N THR A 608 -1.48 13.59 27.17
CA THR A 608 -0.13 14.00 26.78
C THR A 608 0.65 12.77 26.34
N PHE A 609 1.19 12.81 25.12
CA PHE A 609 2.01 11.73 24.59
C PHE A 609 3.49 12.09 24.75
N SER A 610 4.31 11.14 25.19
CA SER A 610 5.76 11.30 25.27
C SER A 610 6.48 10.05 24.78
N THR A 611 7.56 10.23 24.03
CA THR A 611 8.44 9.15 23.55
C THR A 611 9.89 9.63 23.43
N LYS A 612 10.83 8.69 23.38
CA LYS A 612 12.24 8.95 23.09
C LYS A 612 12.56 8.57 21.66
N ILE A 613 13.23 9.45 20.94
CA ILE A 613 13.68 9.23 19.57
C ILE A 613 15.15 9.60 19.47
N LYS A 614 15.92 8.73 18.82
CA LYS A 614 17.32 8.97 18.53
C LYS A 614 17.44 9.75 17.22
N ALA A 615 18.23 10.82 17.22
CA ALA A 615 18.67 11.50 16.00
C ALA A 615 20.15 11.22 15.77
N GLN A 616 20.52 10.97 14.52
CA GLN A 616 21.90 10.78 14.10
C GLN A 616 22.10 11.44 12.74
N PRO A 617 23.01 12.40 12.60
CA PRO A 617 23.27 13.02 11.29
C PRO A 617 23.62 12.00 10.20
N GLY A 618 22.95 12.10 9.06
CA GLY A 618 23.11 11.18 7.93
C GLY A 618 22.29 9.89 8.04
N GLU A 619 21.50 9.72 9.09
CA GLU A 619 20.63 8.57 9.29
C GLU A 619 19.23 9.04 9.71
N PHE A 620 18.20 8.49 9.05
CA PHE A 620 16.82 8.68 9.48
C PHE A 620 16.07 7.37 9.30
N ILE A 621 15.56 6.84 10.40
CA ILE A 621 14.60 5.75 10.41
C ILE A 621 13.26 6.38 10.80
N PRO A 622 12.25 6.35 9.92
CA PRO A 622 10.92 6.83 10.26
C PRO A 622 10.45 6.18 11.56
N PRO A 623 10.19 6.96 12.62
CA PRO A 623 9.63 6.39 13.84
C PRO A 623 8.25 5.80 13.55
N PRO A 624 7.78 4.84 14.36
CA PRO A 624 6.38 4.41 14.32
C PRO A 624 5.44 5.60 14.46
N LEU A 625 4.22 5.47 13.94
CA LEU A 625 3.20 6.50 14.06
C LEU A 625 2.94 6.86 15.53
N PHE A 626 2.79 8.15 15.79
CA PHE A 626 2.57 8.70 17.13
C PHE A 626 1.07 8.59 17.45
N ARG A 627 0.69 7.54 18.16
CA ARG A 627 -0.71 7.23 18.49
C ARG A 627 -1.14 7.97 19.75
N LEU A 628 -1.91 9.04 19.57
CA LEU A 628 -2.45 9.85 20.65
C LEU A 628 -3.72 9.18 21.24
N ILE A 629 -3.74 9.01 22.56
CA ILE A 629 -4.90 8.46 23.28
C ILE A 629 -5.94 9.56 23.43
N LEU A 630 -7.13 9.35 22.87
CA LEU A 630 -8.26 10.27 22.99
C LEU A 630 -8.81 10.25 24.42
N LYS A 631 -9.04 11.43 25.01
CA LYS A 631 -9.76 11.57 26.29
C LYS A 631 -11.23 11.24 26.05
N LYS A 632 -11.82 10.50 27.00
CA LYS A 632 -13.24 10.14 26.98
C LYS A 632 -14.14 11.35 27.24
#